data_AF-A0AAN5CI12-F1
#
_entry.id   AF-A0AAN5CI12-F1
#
_cell.length_a   1.000
_cell.length_b   1.000
_cell.length_c   1.000
_cell.angle_alpha   90.00
_cell.angle_beta   90.00
_cell.angle_gamma   90.00
#
_symmetry.space_group_name_H-M   'P 1'
#
loop_
_entity.id
_entity.type
_entity.pdbx_description
1 polymer ?
#
loop_
_entity_poly.entity_id
_entity_poly.type
_entity_poly.pdbx_seq_one_letter_code
_entity_poly.pdbx_strand_id
1 'polypeptide(L)'
;MSDSPCFTLFNEYPILQLTTIGTNGLGFLPIVCFLYIAQIAPLHTNCRFLLCVWALSFGVIYSINFVISIIDISSDTGHMPLNMFEPHLRLIMYRFHITTSTFCSMCEIALSLERIIAIIRPRRYHFSNTSWSILLPLTTGLTVFGYFVDYCIHNG
;
A
#
# COMPACT_ATOMS: atom_id res chain seq x y z
N MET A 1 -29.56 -9.41 -8.67
CA MET A 1 -28.11 -9.73 -8.63
C MET A 1 -27.79 -10.88 -7.68
N SER A 2 -28.68 -11.21 -6.73
CA SER A 2 -28.56 -12.34 -5.78
C SER A 2 -28.63 -13.73 -6.40
N ASP A 3 -29.21 -13.87 -7.61
CA ASP A 3 -29.58 -15.19 -8.13
C ASP A 3 -28.56 -15.78 -9.12
N SER A 4 -27.41 -15.11 -9.31
CA SER A 4 -26.37 -15.68 -10.16
C SER A 4 -25.69 -16.85 -9.44
N PRO A 5 -25.49 -18.00 -10.09
CA PRO A 5 -24.87 -19.17 -9.46
C PRO A 5 -23.45 -18.90 -8.97
N CYS A 6 -22.74 -17.96 -9.60
CA CYS A 6 -21.43 -17.52 -9.15
C CYS A 6 -21.51 -16.76 -7.82
N PHE A 7 -22.51 -15.90 -7.65
CA PHE A 7 -22.69 -15.14 -6.42
C PHE A 7 -23.03 -16.04 -5.24
N THR A 8 -23.94 -17.02 -5.42
CA THR A 8 -24.25 -18.00 -4.37
C THR A 8 -23.03 -18.85 -4.00
N LEU A 9 -22.24 -19.32 -4.97
CA LEU A 9 -21.02 -20.07 -4.70
C LEU A 9 -20.01 -19.28 -3.84
N PHE A 10 -19.74 -18.02 -4.21
CA PHE A 10 -18.78 -17.19 -3.48
C PHE A 10 -19.32 -16.63 -2.16
N ASN A 11 -20.64 -16.60 -1.98
CA ASN A 11 -21.24 -16.16 -0.72
C ASN A 11 -21.35 -17.31 0.30
N GLU A 12 -21.60 -18.54 -0.17
CA GLU A 12 -21.68 -19.75 0.68
C GLU A 12 -20.29 -20.27 1.09
N TYR A 13 -19.29 -20.16 0.22
CA TYR A 13 -17.94 -20.65 0.50
C TYR A 13 -16.93 -19.49 0.56
N PRO A 14 -16.01 -19.47 1.54
CA PRO A 14 -15.05 -18.38 1.74
C PRO A 14 -13.87 -18.44 0.74
N ILE A 15 -14.12 -18.80 -0.51
CA ILE A 15 -13.08 -19.03 -1.53
C ILE A 15 -12.33 -17.74 -1.83
N LEU A 16 -13.03 -16.60 -1.93
CA LEU A 16 -12.42 -15.30 -2.24
C LEU A 16 -11.53 -14.80 -1.10
N GLN A 17 -11.95 -15.00 0.14
CA GLN A 17 -11.23 -14.54 1.32
C GLN A 17 -10.00 -15.42 1.57
N LEU A 18 -10.13 -16.73 1.39
CA LEU A 18 -9.02 -17.67 1.49
C LEU A 18 -7.97 -17.43 0.39
N THR A 19 -8.40 -17.18 -0.85
CA THR A 19 -7.49 -16.83 -1.95
C THR A 19 -6.81 -15.48 -1.70
N THR A 20 -7.53 -14.50 -1.17
CA THR A 20 -6.97 -13.19 -0.78
C THR A 20 -5.94 -13.35 0.34
N ILE A 21 -6.22 -14.13 1.37
CA ILE A 21 -5.29 -14.47 2.46
C ILE A 21 -4.04 -15.17 1.92
N GLY A 22 -4.21 -16.18 1.07
CA GLY A 22 -3.09 -16.93 0.49
C GLY A 22 -2.19 -16.06 -0.38
N THR A 23 -2.78 -15.26 -1.27
CA THR A 23 -2.03 -14.39 -2.19
C THR A 23 -1.33 -13.24 -1.47
N ASN A 24 -2.00 -12.55 -0.54
CA ASN A 24 -1.36 -11.50 0.27
C ASN A 24 -0.26 -12.07 1.18
N GLY A 25 -0.43 -13.30 1.69
CA GLY A 25 0.59 -13.99 2.48
C GLY A 25 1.85 -14.27 1.67
N LEU A 26 1.68 -14.81 0.47
CA LEU A 26 2.79 -15.00 -0.47
C LEU A 26 3.42 -13.67 -0.90
N GLY A 27 2.64 -12.58 -0.91
CA GLY A 27 3.11 -11.22 -1.21
C GLY A 27 4.12 -10.64 -0.21
N PHE A 28 4.19 -11.15 1.03
CA PHE A 28 5.22 -10.73 1.98
C PHE A 28 6.62 -11.23 1.62
N LEU A 29 6.72 -12.39 0.95
CA LEU A 29 8.01 -12.95 0.53
C LEU A 29 8.78 -11.99 -0.39
N PRO A 30 8.22 -11.50 -1.51
CA PRO A 30 8.94 -10.55 -2.36
C PRO A 30 9.24 -9.22 -1.63
N ILE A 31 8.41 -8.78 -0.67
CA ILE A 31 8.72 -7.59 0.13
C ILE A 31 9.99 -7.81 0.97
N VAL A 32 10.08 -8.93 1.69
CA VAL A 32 11.25 -9.24 2.53
C VAL A 32 12.49 -9.41 1.65
N CYS A 33 12.39 -10.12 0.53
CA CYS A 33 13.48 -10.23 -0.44
C CYS A 33 13.91 -8.87 -0.98
N PHE A 34 12.95 -8.00 -1.33
CA PHE A 34 13.24 -6.67 -1.86
C PHE A 34 13.93 -5.78 -0.82
N LEU A 35 13.44 -5.77 0.43
CA LEU A 35 14.07 -5.04 1.53
C LEU A 35 15.49 -5.52 1.78
N TYR A 36 15.73 -6.83 1.77
CA TYR A 36 17.06 -7.42 1.91
C TYR A 36 18.00 -6.98 0.78
N ILE A 37 17.56 -7.09 -0.48
CA ILE A 37 18.33 -6.66 -1.65
C ILE A 37 18.62 -5.16 -1.57
N ALA A 38 17.66 -4.34 -1.17
CA ALA A 38 17.83 -2.90 -1.03
C ALA A 38 18.91 -2.51 -0.01
N GLN A 39 19.17 -3.33 1.03
CA GLN A 39 20.25 -3.08 1.99
C GLN A 39 21.63 -3.44 1.45
N ILE A 40 21.73 -4.49 0.63
CA ILE A 40 23.01 -4.99 0.11
C ILE A 40 23.44 -4.26 -1.16
N ALA A 41 22.47 -3.83 -1.97
CA ALA A 41 22.75 -3.11 -3.19
C ALA A 41 23.49 -1.79 -2.89
N PRO A 42 24.48 -1.40 -3.70
CA PRO A 42 25.21 -0.14 -3.56
C PRO A 42 24.36 1.04 -4.03
N LEU A 43 23.22 1.27 -3.36
CA LEU A 43 22.29 2.34 -3.62
C LEU A 43 22.64 3.56 -2.75
N HIS A 44 22.50 4.74 -3.34
CA HIS A 44 22.58 5.99 -2.60
C HIS A 44 21.53 6.02 -1.48
N THR A 45 21.88 6.65 -0.35
CA THR A 45 21.07 6.65 0.88
C THR A 45 19.63 7.13 0.64
N ASN A 46 19.45 8.13 -0.23
CA ASN A 46 18.11 8.67 -0.56
C ASN A 46 17.23 7.63 -1.24
N CYS A 47 17.76 7.00 -2.28
CA CYS A 47 17.04 6.00 -3.03
C CYS A 47 16.73 4.78 -2.16
N ARG A 48 17.70 4.35 -1.35
CA ARG A 48 17.52 3.25 -0.39
C ARG A 48 16.38 3.53 0.59
N PHE A 49 16.35 4.72 1.18
CA PHE A 49 15.30 5.12 2.10
C PHE A 49 13.92 5.10 1.43
N LEU A 50 13.77 5.74 0.26
CA LEU A 50 12.51 5.77 -0.48
C LEU A 50 12.04 4.36 -0.88
N LEU A 51 12.94 3.49 -1.33
CA LEU A 51 12.63 2.10 -1.66
C LEU A 51 12.17 1.30 -0.43
N CYS A 52 12.79 1.52 0.73
CA CYS A 52 12.37 0.86 1.97
C CYS A 52 10.99 1.35 2.43
N VAL A 53 10.75 2.66 2.41
CA VAL A 53 9.43 3.24 2.76
C VAL A 53 8.35 2.72 1.82
N TRP A 54 8.62 2.70 0.51
CA TRP A 54 7.71 2.16 -0.51
C TRP A 54 7.39 0.69 -0.27
N ALA A 55 8.41 -0.16 -0.05
CA ALA A 55 8.20 -1.59 0.19
C ALA A 55 7.45 -1.87 1.51
N LEU A 56 7.74 -1.12 2.57
CA LEU A 56 7.01 -1.22 3.84
C LEU A 56 5.55 -0.80 3.68
N SER A 57 5.27 0.21 2.85
CA SER A 57 3.90 0.67 2.59
C SER A 57 3.07 -0.40 1.88
N PHE A 58 3.65 -1.15 0.94
CA PHE A 58 3.01 -2.34 0.38
C PHE A 58 2.75 -3.43 1.43
N GLY A 59 3.66 -3.61 2.40
CA GLY A 59 3.44 -4.53 3.53
C GLY A 59 2.25 -4.11 4.40
N VAL A 60 2.04 -2.81 4.59
CA VAL A 60 0.85 -2.27 5.26
C VAL A 60 -0.41 -2.58 4.45
N ILE A 61 -0.40 -2.36 3.12
CA ILE A 61 -1.53 -2.70 2.24
C ILE A 61 -1.93 -4.17 2.36
N TYR A 62 -0.96 -5.10 2.28
CA TYR A 62 -1.24 -6.53 2.44
C TYR A 62 -1.81 -6.85 3.82
N SER A 63 -1.27 -6.24 4.88
CA SER A 63 -1.79 -6.40 6.25
C SER A 63 -3.25 -5.94 6.36
N ILE A 64 -3.63 -4.83 5.71
CA ILE A 64 -5.01 -4.35 5.69
C ILE A 64 -5.92 -5.34 4.97
N ASN A 65 -5.49 -5.88 3.81
CA ASN A 65 -6.26 -6.88 3.07
C ASN A 65 -6.47 -8.17 3.87
N PHE A 66 -5.50 -8.57 4.69
CA PHE A 66 -5.66 -9.65 5.66
C PHE A 66 -6.77 -9.34 6.67
N VAL A 67 -6.73 -8.15 7.27
CA VAL A 67 -7.74 -7.72 8.27
C VAL A 67 -9.13 -7.67 7.65
N ILE A 68 -9.27 -7.11 6.44
CA ILE A 68 -10.56 -7.08 5.72
C ILE A 68 -11.07 -8.50 5.45
N SER A 69 -10.20 -9.41 4.98
CA SER A 69 -10.58 -10.80 4.71
C SER A 69 -11.04 -11.53 5.97
N ILE A 70 -10.43 -11.27 7.13
CA ILE A 70 -10.85 -11.84 8.43
C ILE A 70 -12.21 -11.28 8.86
N ILE A 71 -12.43 -9.97 8.69
CA ILE A 71 -13.74 -9.34 8.96
C ILE A 71 -14.82 -9.96 8.06
N ASP A 72 -14.51 -10.24 6.80
CA ASP A 72 -15.45 -10.82 5.85
C ASP A 72 -15.78 -12.29 6.15
N ILE A 73 -14.80 -13.07 6.62
CA ILE A 73 -15.03 -14.47 7.05
C ILE A 73 -15.89 -14.51 8.32
N SER A 74 -15.72 -13.55 9.23
CA SER A 74 -16.44 -13.49 10.51
C SER A 74 -17.83 -12.85 10.41
N SER A 75 -18.27 -12.45 9.21
CA SER A 75 -19.58 -11.83 8.99
C SER A 75 -20.69 -12.86 8.88
N ASP A 76 -21.76 -12.70 9.67
CA ASP A 76 -22.90 -13.63 9.72
C ASP A 76 -23.81 -13.57 8.46
N THR A 77 -23.67 -12.53 7.63
CA THR A 77 -24.50 -12.29 6.44
C THR A 77 -24.04 -13.04 5.18
N GLY A 78 -23.04 -13.91 5.31
CA GLY A 78 -22.34 -14.55 4.20
C GLY A 78 -20.96 -13.95 3.97
N HIS A 79 -20.11 -14.68 3.24
CA HIS A 79 -18.70 -14.32 3.09
C HIS A 79 -18.52 -13.15 2.11
N MET A 80 -19.44 -12.94 1.16
CA MET A 80 -19.33 -11.85 0.20
C MET A 80 -20.03 -10.58 0.71
N PRO A 81 -19.32 -9.44 0.82
CA PRO A 81 -19.95 -8.17 1.23
C PRO A 81 -21.07 -7.77 0.27
N LEU A 82 -22.31 -7.72 0.76
CA LEU A 82 -23.43 -7.12 0.02
C LEU A 82 -23.33 -5.60 -0.03
N ASN A 83 -22.62 -5.01 0.94
CA ASN A 83 -22.42 -3.58 1.05
C ASN A 83 -20.99 -3.28 1.54
N MET A 84 -20.41 -2.19 1.04
CA MET A 84 -19.08 -1.72 1.42
C MET A 84 -19.09 -0.94 2.75
N PHE A 85 -20.24 -0.35 3.11
CA PHE A 85 -20.36 0.55 4.27
C PHE A 85 -20.52 -0.16 5.62
N GLU A 86 -21.07 -1.38 5.60
CA GLU A 86 -21.27 -2.20 6.79
C GLU A 86 -20.34 -3.41 6.75
N PRO A 87 -19.70 -3.80 7.88
CA PRO A 87 -19.62 -3.09 9.16
C PRO A 87 -18.71 -1.84 9.06
N HIS A 88 -18.91 -0.84 9.93
CA HIS A 88 -18.11 0.40 9.94
C HIS A 88 -16.59 0.16 9.98
N LEU A 89 -16.13 -0.91 10.64
CA LEU A 89 -14.72 -1.27 10.69
C LEU A 89 -14.16 -1.58 9.28
N ARG A 90 -14.93 -2.24 8.43
CA ARG A 90 -14.57 -2.54 7.04
C ARG A 90 -14.35 -1.25 6.24
N LEU A 91 -15.24 -0.27 6.40
CA LEU A 91 -15.12 1.04 5.75
C LEU A 91 -13.85 1.79 6.19
N ILE A 92 -13.54 1.76 7.50
CA ILE A 92 -12.31 2.38 8.04
C ILE A 92 -11.07 1.72 7.43
N MET A 93 -11.06 0.38 7.36
CA MET A 93 -9.95 -0.36 6.75
C MET A 93 -9.81 -0.06 5.25
N TYR A 94 -10.91 0.04 4.51
CA TYR A 94 -10.88 0.45 3.10
C TYR A 94 -10.33 1.86 2.90
N ARG A 95 -10.73 2.83 3.74
CA ARG A 95 -10.15 4.18 3.70
C ARG A 95 -8.65 4.14 3.95
N PHE A 96 -8.21 3.38 4.93
CA PHE A 96 -6.78 3.21 5.22
C PHE A 96 -6.03 2.50 4.08
N HIS A 97 -6.67 1.56 3.40
CA HIS A 97 -6.12 0.93 2.20
C HIS A 97 -5.94 1.94 1.06
N ILE A 98 -6.94 2.78 0.79
CA ILE A 98 -6.90 3.80 -0.27
C ILE A 98 -5.83 4.86 0.03
N THR A 99 -5.77 5.39 1.26
CA THR A 99 -4.73 6.36 1.66
C THR A 99 -3.33 5.77 1.52
N THR A 100 -3.12 4.53 1.95
CA THR A 100 -1.82 3.87 1.82
C THR A 100 -1.47 3.62 0.34
N SER A 101 -2.45 3.23 -0.49
CA SER A 101 -2.24 3.03 -1.92
C SER A 101 -1.85 4.33 -2.63
N THR A 102 -2.52 5.45 -2.32
CA THR A 102 -2.15 6.75 -2.90
C THR A 102 -0.76 7.19 -2.44
N PHE A 103 -0.41 6.94 -1.18
CA PHE A 103 0.93 7.17 -0.67
C PHE A 103 1.99 6.35 -1.43
N CYS A 104 1.73 5.06 -1.70
CA CYS A 104 2.63 4.23 -2.52
C CYS A 104 2.88 4.84 -3.91
N SER A 105 1.82 5.27 -4.60
CA SER A 105 1.95 5.93 -5.92
C SER A 105 2.77 7.22 -5.84
N MET A 106 2.61 8.00 -4.77
CA MET A 106 3.42 9.20 -4.55
C MET A 106 4.90 8.87 -4.30
N CYS A 107 5.19 7.78 -3.57
CA CYS A 107 6.55 7.28 -3.41
C CYS A 107 7.18 6.87 -4.75
N GLU A 108 6.42 6.28 -5.67
CA GLU A 108 6.90 5.93 -7.02
C GLU A 108 7.26 7.17 -7.85
N ILE A 109 6.45 8.23 -7.75
CA ILE A 109 6.75 9.52 -8.37
C ILE A 109 8.03 10.11 -7.75
N ALA A 110 8.16 10.08 -6.42
CA ALA A 110 9.34 10.58 -5.72
C ALA A 110 10.61 9.81 -6.11
N LEU A 111 10.53 8.48 -6.23
CA LEU A 111 11.62 7.63 -6.72
C LEU A 111 11.99 7.99 -8.16
N SER A 112 11.00 8.21 -9.02
CA SER A 112 11.23 8.61 -10.42
C SER A 112 11.95 9.95 -10.51
N LEU A 113 11.53 10.95 -9.73
CA LEU A 113 12.18 12.26 -9.65
C LEU A 113 13.60 12.17 -9.10
N GLU A 114 13.81 11.35 -8.07
CA GLU A 114 15.12 11.09 -7.49
C GLU A 114 16.09 10.55 -8.55
N ARG A 115 15.65 9.58 -9.35
CA ARG A 115 16.45 9.04 -10.47
C ARG A 115 16.72 10.07 -11.56
N ILE A 116 15.75 10.91 -11.91
CA ILE A 116 15.96 12.02 -12.86
C ILE A 116 17.04 12.97 -12.35
N ILE A 117 17.00 13.37 -11.08
CA ILE A 117 17.99 14.28 -10.48
C ILE A 117 19.38 13.65 -10.48
N ALA A 118 19.49 12.36 -10.17
CA ALA A 118 20.76 11.63 -10.19
C ALA A 118 21.39 11.62 -11.60
N ILE A 119 20.58 11.59 -12.66
CA ILE A 119 21.05 11.63 -14.06
C ILE A 119 21.44 13.05 -14.49
N ILE A 120 20.62 14.06 -14.19
CA ILE A 120 20.87 15.44 -14.64
C ILE A 120 22.09 16.05 -13.94
N ARG A 121 22.29 15.77 -12.64
CA ARG A 121 23.37 16.38 -11.83
C ARG A 121 24.12 15.37 -10.97
N PRO A 122 24.86 14.41 -11.57
CA PRO A 122 25.46 13.29 -10.85
C PRO A 122 26.50 13.73 -9.82
N ARG A 123 27.36 14.70 -10.16
CA ARG A 123 28.37 15.22 -9.21
C ARG A 123 27.71 15.82 -7.97
N ARG A 124 26.75 16.74 -8.15
CA ARG A 124 26.06 17.37 -7.02
C ARG A 124 25.30 16.34 -6.20
N TYR A 125 24.67 15.36 -6.85
CA TYR A 125 23.94 14.30 -6.18
C TYR A 125 24.84 13.47 -5.25
N HIS A 126 26.02 13.02 -5.75
CA HIS A 126 26.96 12.22 -4.94
C HIS A 126 27.63 12.97 -3.79
N PHE A 127 27.85 14.28 -3.93
CA PHE A 127 28.52 15.09 -2.90
C PHE A 127 27.56 15.78 -1.94
N SER A 128 26.24 15.73 -2.17
CA SER A 128 25.29 16.38 -1.27
C SER A 128 24.94 15.47 -0.10
N ASN A 129 25.27 15.90 1.12
CA ASN A 129 24.80 15.29 2.38
C ASN A 129 23.34 15.67 2.70
N THR A 130 22.59 16.18 1.73
CA THR A 130 21.24 16.76 1.86
C THR A 130 20.14 15.71 2.10
N SER A 131 20.51 14.46 2.39
CA SER A 131 19.64 13.29 2.34
C SER A 131 18.47 13.39 3.33
N TRP A 132 18.76 13.45 4.62
CA TRP A 132 17.72 13.33 5.65
C TRP A 132 16.84 14.57 5.81
N SER A 133 17.42 15.77 5.68
CA SER A 133 16.69 17.03 5.87
C SER A 133 15.62 17.28 4.80
N ILE A 134 15.69 16.64 3.64
CA ILE A 134 14.68 16.77 2.58
C ILE A 134 13.78 15.54 2.51
N LEU A 135 14.29 14.33 2.78
CA LEU A 135 13.52 13.10 2.67
C LEU A 135 12.40 12.98 3.71
N LEU A 136 12.67 13.36 4.95
CA LEU A 136 11.65 13.35 6.02
C LEU A 136 10.51 14.33 5.72
N PRO A 137 10.76 15.63 5.41
CA PRO A 137 9.66 16.53 5.05
C PRO A 137 8.95 16.11 3.76
N LEU A 138 9.67 15.56 2.78
CA LEU A 138 9.04 15.02 1.56
C LEU A 138 8.08 13.88 1.89
N THR A 139 8.52 12.87 2.65
CA THR A 139 7.66 11.75 3.03
C THR A 139 6.45 12.22 3.84
N THR A 140 6.64 13.11 4.81
CA THR A 140 5.50 13.68 5.55
C THR A 140 4.56 14.50 4.64
N GLY A 141 5.10 15.25 3.69
CA GLY A 141 4.30 16.04 2.74
C GLY A 141 3.47 15.14 1.83
N LEU A 142 4.05 14.02 1.36
CA LEU A 142 3.33 13.03 0.57
C LEU A 142 2.24 12.32 1.39
N THR A 143 2.51 12.01 2.66
CA THR A 143 1.49 11.45 3.55
C THR A 143 0.33 12.42 3.75
N VAL A 144 0.60 13.70 4.03
CA VAL A 144 -0.42 14.73 4.17
C VAL A 144 -1.23 14.91 2.88
N PHE A 145 -0.56 14.88 1.72
CA PHE A 145 -1.24 14.94 0.44
C PHE A 145 -2.15 13.72 0.19
N GLY A 146 -1.69 12.52 0.54
CA GLY A 146 -2.51 11.30 0.47
C GLY A 146 -3.78 11.41 1.32
N TYR A 147 -3.66 11.94 2.55
CA TYR A 147 -4.82 12.24 3.40
C TYR A 147 -5.76 13.28 2.79
N PHE A 148 -5.21 14.33 2.15
CA PHE A 148 -6.02 15.34 1.49
C PHE A 148 -6.82 14.78 0.30
N VAL A 149 -6.18 13.93 -0.51
CA VAL A 149 -6.86 13.24 -1.63
C VAL A 149 -7.99 12.35 -1.10
N ASP A 150 -7.72 11.56 -0.06
CA ASP A 150 -8.75 10.72 0.57
C ASP A 150 -9.92 11.53 1.14
N TYR A 151 -9.64 12.66 1.78
CA TYR A 151 -10.65 13.59 2.27
C TYR A 151 -11.53 14.12 1.12
N CYS A 152 -10.92 14.52 0.00
CA CYS A 152 -11.66 15.01 -1.16
C CYS A 152 -12.56 13.93 -1.79
N ILE A 153 -12.13 12.66 -1.80
CA ILE A 153 -12.87 11.55 -2.40
C ILE A 153 -14.06 11.13 -1.52
N HIS A 154 -13.90 11.16 -0.20
CA HIS A 154 -14.91 10.63 0.72
C HIS A 154 -15.86 11.67 1.32
N ASN A 155 -15.53 12.97 1.26
CA ASN A 155 -16.36 14.07 1.76
C ASN A 155 -16.79 15.08 0.68
N GLY A 156 -16.43 14.85 -0.59
CA GLY A 156 -16.91 15.63 -1.74
C GLY A 156 -18.14 15.00 -2.37
#